data_AF-A0A359CDK8-F1
#
_entry.id   AF-A0A359CDK8-F1
#
_cell.length_a   1.000
_cell.length_b   1.000
_cell.length_c   1.000
_cell.angle_alpha   90.00
_cell.angle_beta   90.00
_cell.angle_gamma   90.00
#
_symmetry.space_group_name_H-M   'P 1'
#
loop_
_entity.id
_entity.type
_entity.pdbx_description
1 polymer ?
#
loop_
_entity_poly.entity_id
_entity_poly.type
_entity_poly.pdbx_seq_one_letter_code
_entity_poly.pdbx_strand_id
1 'polypeptide(L)'
;MEKIINFGLGKLNNSEHIGFHSSVSSFIPTASPEKIGAETLADPYGQAIDAEQDLVHRGTGSSTTAEKDALEPERDDYCSYIISEILNAARSPNSAKRDAYTALVPVISPYKGLASRPKNQETADIKGMVLDLRAPALAPHIAAVGIGTDIDALETINDSYDQWEKQTVLDKPAAADTAAKRKAIDKLYGQITQRAYAMAVLATAEQPNAEAKEFVSNVNNLIQRTKTLYNQRIAQLKADRTKKETGK
;
A
#
# COMPACT_ATOMS: atom_id res chain seq x y z
N MET A 1 -24.97 34.80 8.25
CA MET A 1 -24.58 33.37 8.32
C MET A 1 -23.40 33.17 7.37
N GLU A 2 -22.25 32.72 7.86
CA GLU A 2 -21.08 32.46 6.99
C GLU A 2 -21.31 31.19 6.16
N LYS A 3 -20.88 31.24 4.90
CA LYS A 3 -20.92 30.08 4.00
C LYS A 3 -19.87 29.06 4.45
N ILE A 4 -20.14 27.78 4.21
CA ILE A 4 -19.14 26.73 4.42
C ILE A 4 -17.94 26.97 3.49
N ILE A 5 -16.74 26.94 4.07
CA ILE A 5 -15.48 27.18 3.39
C ILE A 5 -15.26 26.09 2.33
N ASN A 6 -14.86 26.50 1.12
CA ASN A 6 -14.44 25.53 0.11
C ASN A 6 -13.02 25.04 0.42
N PHE A 7 -12.87 23.75 0.68
CA PHE A 7 -11.59 23.09 0.88
C PHE A 7 -11.50 21.84 0.01
N GLY A 8 -10.40 21.69 -0.72
CA GLY A 8 -10.20 20.56 -1.63
C GLY A 8 -9.86 19.28 -0.88
N LEU A 9 -10.88 18.54 -0.44
CA LEU A 9 -10.76 17.28 0.32
C LEU A 9 -9.97 16.19 -0.44
N GLY A 10 -9.96 16.23 -1.77
CA GLY A 10 -9.13 15.34 -2.59
C GLY A 10 -7.62 15.47 -2.38
N LYS A 11 -7.14 16.52 -1.68
CA LYS A 11 -5.72 16.69 -1.33
C LYS A 11 -5.30 15.92 -0.07
N LEU A 12 -6.27 15.47 0.71
CA LEU A 12 -6.03 14.71 1.93
C LEU A 12 -5.59 13.28 1.57
N ASN A 13 -4.65 12.72 2.33
CA ASN A 13 -4.43 11.28 2.28
C ASN A 13 -5.64 10.53 2.88
N ASN A 14 -5.70 9.20 2.75
CA ASN A 14 -6.89 8.45 3.16
C ASN A 14 -7.18 8.57 4.66
N SER A 15 -6.15 8.56 5.53
CA SER A 15 -6.33 8.72 6.97
C SER A 15 -6.84 10.12 7.35
N GLU A 16 -6.31 11.16 6.71
CA GLU A 16 -6.76 12.55 6.89
C GLU A 16 -8.20 12.73 6.40
N HIS A 17 -8.57 12.08 5.29
CA HIS A 17 -9.91 12.13 4.71
C HIS A 17 -10.94 11.43 5.62
N ILE A 18 -10.67 10.19 6.05
CA ILE A 18 -11.50 9.48 7.05
C ILE A 18 -11.64 10.30 8.33
N GLY A 19 -10.53 10.82 8.87
CA GLY A 19 -10.55 11.59 10.12
C GLY A 19 -11.38 12.87 10.01
N PHE A 20 -11.30 13.57 8.87
CA PHE A 20 -12.15 14.73 8.59
C PHE A 20 -13.63 14.34 8.54
N HIS A 21 -13.98 13.32 7.76
CA HIS A 21 -15.38 12.94 7.59
C HIS A 21 -15.99 12.33 8.85
N SER A 22 -15.22 11.57 9.63
CA SER A 22 -15.61 11.07 10.96
C SER A 22 -15.91 12.21 11.93
N SER A 23 -15.10 13.27 11.91
CA SER A 23 -15.32 14.46 12.74
C SER A 23 -16.58 15.22 12.32
N VAL A 24 -16.86 15.32 11.01
CA VAL A 24 -18.13 15.91 10.54
C VAL A 24 -19.32 15.04 10.95
N SER A 25 -19.18 13.71 10.84
CA SER A 25 -20.23 12.75 11.20
C SER A 25 -20.61 12.87 12.68
N SER A 26 -19.64 13.09 13.58
CA SER A 26 -19.91 13.27 15.02
C SER A 26 -20.63 14.57 15.36
N PHE A 27 -20.60 15.58 14.47
CA PHE A 27 -21.39 16.81 14.65
C PHE A 27 -22.87 16.62 14.34
N ILE A 28 -23.23 15.66 13.47
CA ILE A 28 -24.60 15.41 13.03
C ILE A 28 -25.56 15.07 14.19
N PRO A 29 -25.28 14.09 15.08
CA PRO A 29 -26.19 13.76 16.17
C PRO A 29 -26.32 14.91 17.17
N THR A 30 -25.25 15.67 17.39
CA THR A 30 -25.26 16.86 18.27
C THR A 30 -26.19 17.96 17.73
N ALA A 31 -26.23 18.14 16.41
CA ALA A 31 -27.08 19.12 15.76
C ALA A 31 -28.53 18.63 15.53
N SER A 32 -28.83 17.35 15.78
CA SER A 32 -30.02 16.63 15.27
C SER A 32 -30.05 16.58 13.73
N PRO A 33 -30.16 15.37 13.12
CA PRO A 33 -30.27 15.22 11.67
C PRO A 33 -31.39 16.08 11.06
N GLU A 34 -32.52 16.21 11.75
CA GLU A 34 -33.71 16.94 11.29
C GLU A 34 -33.45 18.44 11.18
N LYS A 35 -32.75 19.02 12.16
CA LYS A 35 -32.44 20.45 12.17
C LYS A 35 -31.50 20.86 11.04
N ILE A 36 -30.72 19.91 10.52
CA ILE A 36 -29.75 20.15 9.44
C ILE A 36 -30.18 19.54 8.09
N GLY A 37 -31.34 18.88 8.02
CA GLY A 37 -31.87 18.22 6.82
C GLY A 37 -31.07 16.97 6.39
N ALA A 38 -30.48 16.26 7.35
CA ALA A 38 -29.64 15.09 7.14
C ALA A 38 -30.31 13.76 7.57
N GLU A 39 -31.61 13.73 7.82
CA GLU A 39 -32.36 12.56 8.31
C GLU A 39 -32.12 11.33 7.45
N THR A 40 -32.13 11.52 6.12
CA THR A 40 -31.92 10.43 5.16
C THR A 40 -30.46 10.29 4.70
N LEU A 41 -29.56 11.12 5.24
CA LEU A 41 -28.16 11.23 4.78
C LEU A 41 -27.16 10.83 5.86
N ALA A 42 -27.51 10.95 7.14
CA ALA A 42 -26.63 10.66 8.26
C ALA A 42 -26.15 9.20 8.25
N ASP A 43 -27.07 8.23 8.15
CA ASP A 43 -26.71 6.81 8.15
C ASP A 43 -25.90 6.40 6.90
N PRO A 44 -26.32 6.75 5.65
CA PRO A 44 -25.50 6.45 4.47
C PRO A 44 -24.11 7.08 4.52
N TYR A 45 -23.99 8.27 5.13
CA TYR A 45 -22.71 8.94 5.29
C TYR A 45 -21.79 8.21 6.27
N GLY A 46 -22.31 7.80 7.44
CA GLY A 46 -21.57 6.97 8.39
C GLY A 46 -21.12 5.64 7.80
N GLN A 47 -22.03 4.90 7.15
CA GLN A 47 -21.72 3.63 6.50
C GLN A 47 -20.65 3.77 5.41
N ALA A 48 -20.66 4.87 4.66
CA ALA A 48 -19.66 5.12 3.64
C ALA A 48 -18.27 5.36 4.24
N ILE A 49 -18.19 6.09 5.36
CA ILE A 49 -16.95 6.32 6.11
C ILE A 49 -16.39 5.00 6.66
N ASP A 50 -17.22 4.19 7.30
CA ASP A 50 -16.82 2.88 7.83
C ASP A 50 -16.27 1.99 6.72
N ALA A 51 -16.94 1.97 5.57
CA ALA A 51 -16.51 1.18 4.42
C ALA A 51 -15.20 1.70 3.78
N GLU A 52 -14.88 2.99 3.88
CA GLU A 52 -13.55 3.51 3.50
C GLU A 52 -12.50 3.10 4.52
N GLN A 53 -12.80 3.21 5.81
CA GLN A 53 -11.89 2.80 6.89
C GLN A 53 -11.46 1.34 6.78
N ASP A 54 -12.40 0.43 6.48
CA ASP A 54 -12.11 -0.97 6.24
C ASP A 54 -11.17 -1.20 5.04
N LEU A 55 -11.34 -0.43 3.97
CA LEU A 55 -10.47 -0.53 2.79
C LEU A 55 -9.08 0.02 3.05
N VAL A 56 -8.98 1.13 3.77
CA VAL A 56 -7.70 1.75 4.08
C VAL A 56 -6.87 0.82 4.96
N HIS A 57 -7.48 0.17 5.96
CA HIS A 57 -6.79 -0.84 6.76
C HIS A 57 -6.31 -2.05 5.94
N ARG A 58 -7.10 -2.48 4.93
CA ARG A 58 -6.65 -3.52 3.98
C ARG A 58 -5.47 -3.06 3.13
N GLY A 59 -5.48 -1.81 2.65
CA GLY A 59 -4.41 -1.26 1.80
C GLY A 59 -3.13 -0.84 2.54
N THR A 60 -3.19 -0.59 3.85
CA THR A 60 -1.99 -0.25 4.66
C THR A 60 -1.04 -1.44 4.88
N GLY A 61 -1.43 -2.66 4.50
CA GLY A 61 -0.54 -3.82 4.41
C GLY A 61 0.25 -3.91 3.09
N SER A 62 0.13 -2.91 2.21
CA SER A 62 0.72 -2.94 0.88
C SER A 62 2.25 -2.89 0.92
N SER A 63 2.85 -3.82 0.21
CA SER A 63 4.29 -3.92 0.00
C SER A 63 4.77 -2.84 -0.96
N THR A 64 5.86 -2.15 -0.64
CA THR A 64 6.26 -0.95 -1.38
C THR A 64 6.91 -1.29 -2.72
N THR A 65 6.83 -0.40 -3.71
CA THR A 65 7.59 -0.56 -4.98
C THR A 65 9.10 -0.59 -4.72
N ALA A 66 9.58 0.10 -3.66
CA ALA A 66 10.98 0.09 -3.26
C ALA A 66 11.46 -1.28 -2.76
N GLU A 67 10.60 -2.08 -2.12
CA GLU A 67 10.92 -3.46 -1.75
C GLU A 67 11.10 -4.34 -2.99
N LYS A 68 10.23 -4.17 -3.99
CA LYS A 68 10.36 -4.90 -5.27
C LYS A 68 11.65 -4.56 -5.99
N ASP A 69 11.98 -3.27 -6.06
CA ASP A 69 13.16 -2.77 -6.75
C ASP A 69 14.47 -3.26 -6.10
N ALA A 70 14.42 -3.68 -4.83
CA ALA A 70 15.53 -4.34 -4.15
C ALA A 70 15.55 -5.87 -4.38
N LEU A 71 14.38 -6.54 -4.29
CA LEU A 71 14.27 -7.99 -4.40
C LEU A 71 14.58 -8.51 -5.82
N GLU A 72 14.18 -7.77 -6.86
CA GLU A 72 14.29 -8.24 -8.24
C GLU A 72 15.75 -8.39 -8.71
N PRO A 73 16.64 -7.39 -8.57
CA PRO A 73 18.04 -7.55 -8.94
C PRO A 73 18.77 -8.60 -8.10
N GLU A 74 18.47 -8.64 -6.79
CA GLU A 74 19.10 -9.59 -5.87
C GLU A 74 18.77 -11.04 -6.23
N ARG A 75 17.52 -11.30 -6.64
CA ARG A 75 17.07 -12.61 -7.14
C ARG A 75 17.82 -13.03 -8.41
N ASP A 76 17.95 -12.11 -9.37
CA ASP A 76 18.66 -12.34 -10.63
C ASP A 76 20.16 -12.64 -10.38
N ASP A 77 20.77 -11.91 -9.43
CA ASP A 77 22.16 -12.08 -9.03
C ASP A 77 22.41 -13.45 -8.39
N TYR A 78 21.58 -13.86 -7.41
CA TYR A 78 21.72 -15.17 -6.78
C TYR A 78 21.52 -16.32 -7.76
N CYS A 79 20.52 -16.22 -8.65
CA CYS A 79 20.32 -17.22 -9.71
C CYS A 79 21.55 -17.35 -10.61
N SER A 80 22.08 -16.21 -11.07
CA SER A 80 23.24 -16.16 -11.95
C SER A 80 24.49 -16.68 -11.26
N TYR A 81 24.68 -16.34 -9.98
CA TYR A 81 25.80 -16.78 -9.16
C TYR A 81 25.80 -18.30 -8.95
N ILE A 82 24.68 -18.86 -8.49
CA ILE A 82 24.56 -20.31 -8.23
C ILE A 82 24.84 -21.13 -9.50
N ILE A 83 24.22 -20.73 -10.62
CA ILE A 83 24.45 -21.41 -11.91
C ILE A 83 25.92 -21.29 -12.33
N SER A 84 26.52 -20.11 -12.17
CA SER A 84 27.92 -19.88 -12.55
C SER A 84 28.89 -20.69 -11.69
N GLU A 85 28.68 -20.77 -10.38
CA GLU A 85 29.54 -21.54 -9.48
C GLU A 85 29.50 -23.04 -9.79
N ILE A 86 28.31 -23.58 -10.09
CA ILE A 86 28.18 -24.97 -10.55
C ILE A 86 28.95 -25.18 -11.86
N LEU A 87 28.82 -24.28 -12.84
CA LEU A 87 29.54 -24.40 -14.11
C LEU A 87 31.07 -24.24 -13.93
N ASN A 88 31.51 -23.37 -13.04
CA ASN A 88 32.93 -23.14 -12.73
C ASN A 88 33.56 -24.37 -12.07
N ALA A 89 32.78 -25.14 -11.30
CA ALA A 89 33.26 -26.35 -10.63
C ALA A 89 33.84 -27.39 -11.61
N ALA A 90 33.44 -27.38 -12.89
CA ALA A 90 34.02 -28.22 -13.95
C ALA A 90 35.54 -28.07 -14.12
N ARG A 91 36.05 -26.86 -13.89
CA ARG A 91 37.45 -26.49 -14.09
C ARG A 91 38.21 -26.34 -12.77
N SER A 92 37.58 -26.68 -11.64
CA SER A 92 38.22 -26.58 -10.34
C SER A 92 39.43 -27.52 -10.25
N PRO A 93 40.54 -27.12 -9.61
CA PRO A 93 41.63 -28.05 -9.28
C PRO A 93 41.19 -29.12 -8.26
N ASN A 94 40.13 -28.88 -7.49
CA ASN A 94 39.56 -29.85 -6.54
C ASN A 94 38.70 -30.89 -7.27
N SER A 95 39.06 -32.18 -7.16
CA SER A 95 38.32 -33.28 -7.80
C SER A 95 36.89 -33.41 -7.28
N ALA A 96 36.64 -33.17 -6.00
CA ALA A 96 35.29 -33.24 -5.43
C ALA A 96 34.36 -32.19 -6.06
N LYS A 97 34.89 -31.00 -6.41
CA LYS A 97 34.12 -29.98 -7.14
C LYS A 97 33.82 -30.41 -8.58
N ARG A 98 34.75 -31.10 -9.26
CA ARG A 98 34.50 -31.64 -10.62
C ARG A 98 33.48 -32.78 -10.62
N ASP A 99 33.49 -33.62 -9.59
CA ASP A 99 32.49 -34.66 -9.41
C ASP A 99 31.10 -34.05 -9.13
N ALA A 100 31.06 -33.01 -8.30
CA ALA A 100 29.85 -32.24 -8.05
C ALA A 100 29.29 -31.58 -9.31
N TYR A 101 30.13 -31.00 -10.17
CA TYR A 101 29.71 -30.49 -11.48
C TYR A 101 28.98 -31.56 -12.31
N THR A 102 29.53 -32.77 -12.37
CA THR A 102 28.97 -33.88 -13.16
C THR A 102 27.57 -34.25 -12.67
N ALA A 103 27.34 -34.20 -11.36
CA ALA A 103 26.03 -34.46 -10.75
C ALA A 103 25.05 -33.29 -10.91
N LEU A 104 25.51 -32.04 -10.78
CA LEU A 104 24.65 -30.85 -10.70
C LEU A 104 24.29 -30.26 -12.07
N VAL A 105 25.13 -30.41 -13.11
CA VAL A 105 24.85 -29.81 -14.43
C VAL A 105 23.56 -30.29 -15.09
N PRO A 106 23.23 -31.59 -15.10
CA PRO A 106 21.96 -32.04 -15.65
C PRO A 106 20.76 -31.38 -14.95
N VAL A 107 20.91 -31.10 -13.65
CA VAL A 107 19.87 -30.48 -12.80
C VAL A 107 19.69 -29.00 -13.13
N ILE A 108 20.79 -28.23 -13.28
CA ILE A 108 20.68 -26.79 -13.56
C ILE A 108 20.45 -26.44 -15.03
N SER A 109 20.67 -27.37 -15.96
CA SER A 109 20.57 -27.10 -17.40
C SER A 109 19.20 -26.58 -17.86
N PRO A 110 18.06 -27.09 -17.35
CA PRO A 110 16.73 -26.56 -17.66
C PRO A 110 16.50 -25.12 -17.15
N TYR A 111 17.27 -24.67 -16.16
CA TYR A 111 17.15 -23.37 -15.50
C TYR A 111 18.10 -22.31 -16.07
N LYS A 112 18.81 -22.60 -17.16
CA LYS A 112 19.65 -21.58 -17.82
C LYS A 112 18.80 -20.43 -18.35
N GLY A 113 19.30 -19.20 -18.17
CA GLY A 113 18.64 -17.98 -18.62
C GLY A 113 17.40 -17.59 -17.81
N LEU A 114 17.24 -18.13 -16.60
CA LEU A 114 16.06 -17.93 -15.77
C LEU A 114 15.76 -16.44 -15.51
N ALA A 115 16.79 -15.63 -15.21
CA ALA A 115 16.68 -14.18 -15.00
C ALA A 115 16.05 -13.39 -16.19
N SER A 116 16.01 -13.99 -17.39
CA SER A 116 15.41 -13.36 -18.58
C SER A 116 13.93 -13.75 -18.80
N ARG A 117 13.37 -14.62 -17.95
CA ARG A 117 12.00 -15.12 -18.08
C ARG A 117 10.99 -14.08 -17.57
N PRO A 118 9.72 -14.14 -18.01
CA PRO A 118 8.64 -13.38 -17.38
C PRO A 118 8.58 -13.64 -15.87
N LYS A 119 8.34 -12.61 -15.06
CA LYS A 119 8.55 -12.66 -13.59
C LYS A 119 7.78 -13.77 -12.86
N ASN A 120 6.55 -14.07 -13.30
CA ASN A 120 5.78 -15.19 -12.76
C ASN A 120 6.37 -16.55 -13.11
N GLN A 121 6.89 -16.70 -14.34
CA GLN A 121 7.57 -17.90 -14.79
C GLN A 121 8.92 -18.04 -14.06
N GLU A 122 9.69 -16.96 -13.98
CA GLU A 122 10.94 -16.86 -13.23
C GLU A 122 10.76 -17.34 -11.78
N THR A 123 9.74 -16.84 -11.08
CA THR A 123 9.42 -17.22 -9.70
C THR A 123 9.14 -18.71 -9.56
N ALA A 124 8.34 -19.29 -10.47
CA ALA A 124 8.02 -20.72 -10.46
C ALA A 124 9.27 -21.57 -10.76
N ASP A 125 10.08 -21.14 -11.72
CA ASP A 125 11.30 -21.85 -12.12
C ASP A 125 12.36 -21.80 -11.02
N ILE A 126 12.47 -20.72 -10.24
CA ILE A 126 13.37 -20.64 -9.09
C ILE A 126 12.96 -21.64 -8.02
N LYS A 127 11.65 -21.74 -7.73
CA LYS A 127 11.14 -22.75 -6.78
C LYS A 127 11.47 -24.17 -7.26
N GLY A 128 11.32 -24.43 -8.56
CA GLY A 128 11.74 -25.69 -9.18
C GLY A 128 13.24 -25.96 -9.02
N MET A 129 14.08 -24.97 -9.35
CA MET A 129 15.53 -25.10 -9.23
C MET A 129 15.98 -25.35 -7.80
N VAL A 130 15.45 -24.59 -6.83
CA VAL A 130 15.74 -24.77 -5.40
C VAL A 130 15.32 -26.17 -4.93
N LEU A 131 14.11 -26.61 -5.29
CA LEU A 131 13.60 -27.94 -4.95
C LEU A 131 14.51 -29.04 -5.50
N ASP A 132 14.89 -28.94 -6.77
CA ASP A 132 15.76 -29.93 -7.42
C ASP A 132 17.16 -29.95 -6.80
N LEU A 133 17.75 -28.79 -6.52
CA LEU A 133 19.08 -28.68 -5.88
C LEU A 133 19.08 -29.18 -4.43
N ARG A 134 17.93 -29.09 -3.73
CA ARG A 134 17.74 -29.63 -2.37
C ARG A 134 17.47 -31.14 -2.35
N ALA A 135 17.45 -31.84 -3.49
CA ALA A 135 17.30 -33.28 -3.51
C ALA A 135 18.35 -33.95 -2.59
N PRO A 136 17.97 -34.89 -1.69
CA PRO A 136 18.90 -35.46 -0.70
C PRO A 136 20.17 -36.06 -1.32
N ALA A 137 20.06 -36.63 -2.52
CA ALA A 137 21.18 -37.20 -3.25
C ALA A 137 22.23 -36.15 -3.70
N LEU A 138 21.85 -34.87 -3.80
CA LEU A 138 22.73 -33.78 -4.24
C LEU A 138 23.40 -33.04 -3.10
N ALA A 139 22.97 -33.25 -1.85
CA ALA A 139 23.52 -32.54 -0.69
C ALA A 139 25.06 -32.61 -0.56
N PRO A 140 25.74 -33.77 -0.78
CA PRO A 140 27.20 -33.81 -0.78
C PRO A 140 27.84 -32.97 -1.88
N HIS A 141 27.19 -32.87 -3.04
CA HIS A 141 27.69 -32.11 -4.19
C HIS A 141 27.50 -30.59 -3.98
N ILE A 142 26.36 -30.17 -3.42
CA ILE A 142 26.12 -28.79 -3.00
C ILE A 142 27.16 -28.34 -1.97
N ALA A 143 27.45 -29.17 -0.96
CA ALA A 143 28.47 -28.91 0.04
C ALA A 143 29.88 -28.84 -0.58
N ALA A 144 30.20 -29.70 -1.56
CA ALA A 144 31.48 -29.68 -2.24
C ALA A 144 31.71 -28.39 -3.05
N VAL A 145 30.67 -27.87 -3.71
CA VAL A 145 30.75 -26.60 -4.45
C VAL A 145 30.81 -25.41 -3.47
N GLY A 146 30.01 -25.45 -2.40
CA GLY A 146 29.98 -24.44 -1.34
C GLY A 146 28.85 -23.42 -1.49
N ILE A 147 27.75 -23.77 -2.16
CA ILE A 147 26.64 -22.86 -2.54
C ILE A 147 25.36 -23.04 -1.70
N GLY A 148 25.43 -23.79 -0.59
CA GLY A 148 24.26 -24.10 0.23
C GLY A 148 23.58 -22.84 0.77
N THR A 149 24.37 -21.90 1.30
CA THR A 149 23.87 -20.62 1.84
C THR A 149 23.27 -19.73 0.76
N ASP A 150 23.78 -19.80 -0.47
CA ASP A 150 23.26 -19.02 -1.60
C ASP A 150 21.90 -19.55 -2.06
N ILE A 151 21.70 -20.88 -2.03
CA ILE A 151 20.41 -21.52 -2.30
C ILE A 151 19.37 -21.11 -1.24
N ASP A 152 19.75 -21.12 0.04
CA ASP A 152 18.88 -20.66 1.14
C ASP A 152 18.49 -19.17 0.98
N ALA A 153 19.44 -18.33 0.58
CA ALA A 153 19.20 -16.91 0.32
C ALA A 153 18.27 -16.70 -0.89
N LEU A 154 18.51 -17.41 -2.00
CA LEU A 154 17.67 -17.35 -3.19
C LEU A 154 16.23 -17.76 -2.89
N GLU A 155 16.03 -18.83 -2.13
CA GLU A 155 14.69 -19.28 -1.70
C GLU A 155 13.97 -18.18 -0.91
N THR A 156 14.66 -17.61 0.08
CA THR A 156 14.11 -16.55 0.94
C THR A 156 13.71 -15.31 0.14
N ILE A 157 14.57 -14.86 -0.77
CA ILE A 157 14.33 -13.68 -1.61
C ILE A 157 13.18 -13.94 -2.60
N ASN A 158 13.15 -15.12 -3.22
CA ASN A 158 12.11 -15.48 -4.16
C ASN A 158 10.74 -15.62 -3.50
N ASP A 159 10.67 -16.19 -2.30
CA ASP A 159 9.42 -16.25 -1.53
C ASP A 159 8.95 -14.87 -1.08
N SER A 160 9.88 -13.98 -0.71
CA SER A 160 9.57 -12.59 -0.42
C SER A 160 9.00 -11.86 -1.64
N TYR A 161 9.56 -12.09 -2.84
CA TYR A 161 9.05 -11.54 -4.09
C TYR A 161 7.65 -12.08 -4.44
N ASP A 162 7.45 -13.39 -4.33
CA ASP A 162 6.15 -14.04 -4.60
C ASP A 162 5.06 -13.52 -3.65
N GLN A 163 5.41 -13.32 -2.37
CA GLN A 163 4.51 -12.68 -1.39
C GLN A 163 4.19 -11.23 -1.76
N TRP A 164 5.19 -10.45 -2.16
CA TRP A 164 5.02 -9.08 -2.63
C TRP A 164 4.09 -9.00 -3.85
N GLU A 165 4.25 -9.89 -4.83
CA GLU A 165 3.43 -9.90 -6.06
C GLU A 165 1.98 -10.24 -5.73
N LYS A 166 1.75 -11.24 -4.87
CA LYS A 166 0.41 -11.60 -4.38
C LYS A 166 -0.25 -10.45 -3.63
N GLN A 167 0.48 -9.78 -2.74
CA GLN A 167 -0.05 -8.63 -1.99
C GLN A 167 -0.42 -7.47 -2.93
N THR A 168 0.44 -7.16 -3.90
CA THR A 168 0.20 -6.13 -4.91
C THR A 168 -1.07 -6.38 -5.73
N VAL A 169 -1.37 -7.64 -6.06
CA VAL A 169 -2.61 -8.02 -6.75
C VAL A 169 -3.84 -7.76 -5.87
N LEU A 170 -3.75 -8.05 -4.56
CA LEU A 170 -4.82 -7.79 -3.60
C LEU A 170 -5.05 -6.29 -3.34
N ASP A 171 -3.99 -5.47 -3.41
CA ASP A 171 -4.07 -4.04 -3.13
C ASP A 171 -4.65 -3.21 -4.28
N LYS A 172 -4.48 -3.66 -5.54
CA LYS A 172 -4.99 -2.93 -6.72
C LYS A 172 -6.51 -2.69 -6.69
N PRO A 173 -7.36 -3.70 -6.42
CA PRO A 173 -8.80 -3.49 -6.22
C PRO A 173 -9.10 -2.54 -5.05
N ALA A 174 -8.38 -2.69 -3.92
CA ALA A 174 -8.60 -1.85 -2.73
C ALA A 174 -8.32 -0.36 -3.00
N ALA A 175 -7.30 -0.03 -3.80
CA ALA A 175 -6.99 1.35 -4.18
C ALA A 175 -8.08 1.97 -5.08
N ALA A 176 -8.59 1.22 -6.07
CA ALA A 176 -9.66 1.67 -6.95
C ALA A 176 -10.98 1.87 -6.17
N ASP A 177 -11.30 0.95 -5.27
CA ASP A 177 -12.48 1.04 -4.41
C ASP A 177 -12.40 2.24 -3.46
N THR A 178 -11.21 2.56 -2.95
CA THR A 178 -11.01 3.71 -2.05
C THR A 178 -11.33 5.03 -2.78
N ALA A 179 -10.87 5.23 -4.02
CA ALA A 179 -11.15 6.45 -4.77
C ALA A 179 -12.66 6.64 -5.06
N ALA A 180 -13.35 5.56 -5.43
CA ALA A 180 -14.78 5.58 -5.66
C ALA A 180 -15.58 5.90 -4.37
N LYS A 181 -15.19 5.30 -3.24
CA LYS A 181 -15.81 5.57 -1.93
C LYS A 181 -15.57 7.00 -1.48
N ARG A 182 -14.35 7.53 -1.61
CA ARG A 182 -14.05 8.93 -1.28
C ARG A 182 -14.95 9.91 -2.01
N LYS A 183 -15.18 9.68 -3.31
CA LYS A 183 -16.11 10.49 -4.10
C LYS A 183 -17.56 10.38 -3.62
N ALA A 184 -18.00 9.20 -3.19
CA ALA A 184 -19.33 9.00 -2.63
C ALA A 184 -19.50 9.73 -1.28
N ILE A 185 -18.49 9.66 -0.40
CA ILE A 185 -18.44 10.36 0.88
C ILE A 185 -18.43 11.87 0.67
N ASP A 186 -17.58 12.38 -0.22
CA ASP A 186 -17.52 13.81 -0.58
C ASP A 186 -18.87 14.33 -1.09
N LYS A 187 -19.59 13.51 -1.87
CA LYS A 187 -20.94 13.84 -2.37
C LYS A 187 -21.95 13.94 -1.22
N LEU A 188 -21.97 12.96 -0.32
CA LEU A 188 -22.87 12.96 0.84
C LEU A 188 -22.58 14.13 1.79
N TYR A 189 -21.29 14.36 2.07
CA TYR A 189 -20.81 15.53 2.81
C TYR A 189 -21.29 16.84 2.17
N GLY A 190 -21.14 16.98 0.85
CA GLY A 190 -21.61 18.15 0.11
C GLY A 190 -23.12 18.38 0.25
N GLN A 191 -23.92 17.30 0.21
CA GLN A 191 -25.38 17.39 0.40
C GLN A 191 -25.74 17.80 1.83
N ILE A 192 -25.13 17.18 2.84
CA ILE A 192 -25.37 17.48 4.26
C ILE A 192 -25.02 18.94 4.55
N THR A 193 -23.82 19.38 4.16
CA THR A 193 -23.34 20.75 4.38
C THR A 193 -24.19 21.80 3.66
N GLN A 194 -24.62 21.51 2.42
CA GLN A 194 -25.51 22.40 1.68
C GLN A 194 -26.87 22.55 2.36
N ARG A 195 -27.48 21.45 2.82
CA ARG A 195 -28.78 21.46 3.52
C ARG A 195 -28.67 22.16 4.87
N ALA A 196 -27.64 21.85 5.66
CA ALA A 196 -27.38 22.51 6.94
C ALA A 196 -27.23 24.03 6.78
N TYR A 197 -26.47 24.46 5.77
CA TYR A 197 -26.33 25.88 5.46
C TYR A 197 -27.67 26.52 5.06
N ALA A 198 -28.47 25.87 4.21
CA ALA A 198 -29.79 26.37 3.84
C ALA A 198 -30.71 26.52 5.07
N MET A 199 -30.74 25.50 5.95
CA MET A 199 -31.50 25.54 7.21
C MET A 199 -31.04 26.68 8.14
N ALA A 200 -29.73 26.91 8.22
CA ALA A 200 -29.16 28.00 9.02
C ALA A 200 -29.48 29.40 8.45
N VAL A 201 -29.54 29.54 7.12
CA VAL A 201 -29.86 30.79 6.42
C VAL A 201 -31.35 31.11 6.49
N LEU A 202 -32.21 30.10 6.40
CA LEU A 202 -33.67 30.26 6.43
C LEU A 202 -34.24 30.45 7.84
N ALA A 203 -33.44 30.23 8.88
CA ALA A 203 -33.84 30.43 10.27
C ALA A 203 -34.23 31.90 10.54
N THR A 204 -35.45 32.12 11.06
CA THR A 204 -35.97 33.44 11.43
C THR A 204 -35.95 33.65 12.95
N ALA A 205 -36.41 34.81 13.43
CA ALA A 205 -36.57 35.05 14.86
C ALA A 205 -37.69 34.19 15.47
N GLU A 206 -38.75 33.94 14.70
CA GLU A 206 -39.91 33.14 15.08
C GLU A 206 -39.65 31.64 14.95
N GLN A 207 -38.76 31.24 14.04
CA GLN A 207 -38.31 29.87 13.84
C GLN A 207 -36.78 29.79 13.86
N PRO A 208 -36.15 29.92 15.05
CA PRO A 208 -34.72 29.83 15.17
C PRO A 208 -34.25 28.39 14.91
N ASN A 209 -33.02 28.28 14.41
CA ASN A 209 -32.31 27.01 14.23
C ASN A 209 -30.85 27.24 14.62
N ALA A 210 -30.59 27.16 15.92
CA ALA A 210 -29.25 27.39 16.48
C ALA A 210 -28.32 26.22 16.13
N GLU A 211 -28.89 25.02 16.07
CA GLU A 211 -28.22 23.76 15.79
C GLU A 211 -27.61 23.75 14.39
N ALA A 212 -28.35 24.19 13.36
CA ALA A 212 -27.81 24.32 12.01
C ALA A 212 -26.71 25.39 11.92
N LYS A 213 -26.84 26.51 12.66
CA LYS A 213 -25.82 27.56 12.70
C LYS A 213 -24.53 27.06 13.35
N GLU A 214 -24.66 26.33 14.47
CA GLU A 214 -23.55 25.73 15.19
C GLU A 214 -22.87 24.64 14.36
N PHE A 215 -23.63 23.76 13.70
CA PHE A 215 -23.09 22.75 12.80
C PHE A 215 -22.21 23.37 11.71
N VAL A 216 -22.70 24.40 11.01
CA VAL A 216 -21.94 25.12 9.98
C VAL A 216 -20.67 25.74 10.54
N SER A 217 -20.74 26.33 11.74
CA SER A 217 -19.56 26.91 12.41
C SER A 217 -18.53 25.84 12.75
N ASN A 218 -18.96 24.70 13.31
CA ASN A 218 -18.09 23.58 13.66
C ASN A 218 -17.41 22.98 12.44
N VAL A 219 -18.13 22.82 11.31
CA VAL A 219 -17.55 22.38 10.04
C VAL A 219 -16.50 23.38 9.54
N ASN A 220 -16.77 24.69 9.62
CA ASN A 220 -15.80 25.71 9.22
C ASN A 220 -14.54 25.71 10.10
N ASN A 221 -14.70 25.56 11.41
CA ASN A 221 -13.59 25.44 12.36
C ASN A 221 -12.75 24.20 12.05
N LEU A 222 -13.40 23.06 11.78
CA LEU A 222 -12.73 21.83 11.38
C LEU A 222 -11.95 22.02 10.06
N ILE A 223 -12.53 22.67 9.05
CA ILE A 223 -11.85 22.94 7.78
C ILE A 223 -10.57 23.77 7.99
N GLN A 224 -10.62 24.80 8.82
CA GLN A 224 -9.44 25.63 9.10
C GLN A 224 -8.34 24.84 9.82
N ARG A 225 -8.74 23.99 10.78
CA ARG A 225 -7.81 23.08 11.46
C ARG A 225 -7.18 22.09 10.47
N THR A 226 -7.99 21.45 9.64
CA THR A 226 -7.51 20.50 8.62
C THR A 226 -6.57 21.16 7.62
N LYS A 227 -6.88 22.37 7.16
CA LYS A 227 -6.00 23.16 6.29
C LYS A 227 -4.65 23.44 6.94
N THR A 228 -4.64 23.77 8.22
CA THR A 228 -3.42 24.03 9.00
C THR A 228 -2.57 22.77 9.09
N LEU A 229 -3.17 21.64 9.49
CA LEU A 229 -2.48 20.36 9.63
C LEU A 229 -1.93 19.85 8.29
N TYR A 230 -2.72 19.97 7.22
CA TYR A 230 -2.28 19.64 5.86
C TYR A 230 -1.03 20.46 5.46
N ASN A 231 -1.06 21.77 5.68
CA ASN A 231 0.08 22.63 5.35
C ASN A 231 1.33 22.27 6.15
N GLN A 232 1.18 21.91 7.43
CA GLN A 232 2.28 21.44 8.28
C GLN A 232 2.90 20.14 7.73
N ARG A 233 2.07 19.15 7.35
CA ARG A 233 2.54 17.91 6.73
C ARG A 233 3.31 18.18 5.43
N ILE A 234 2.78 19.02 4.54
CA ILE A 234 3.45 19.36 3.29
C ILE A 234 4.79 20.07 3.53
N ALA A 235 4.87 20.95 4.53
CA ALA A 235 6.11 21.61 4.89
C ALA A 235 7.17 20.62 5.41
N GLN A 236 6.77 19.66 6.26
CA GLN A 236 7.64 18.59 6.76
C GLN A 236 8.17 17.72 5.61
N LEU A 237 7.28 17.24 4.73
CA LEU A 237 7.68 16.43 3.57
C LEU A 237 8.68 17.15 2.65
N LYS A 238 8.50 18.46 2.45
CA LYS A 238 9.47 19.27 1.69
C LYS A 238 10.81 19.35 2.41
N ALA A 239 10.82 19.61 3.71
CA ALA A 239 12.04 19.69 4.50
C ALA A 239 12.81 18.36 4.50
N ASP A 240 12.11 17.23 4.63
CA ASP A 240 12.72 15.89 4.61
C ASP A 240 13.30 15.54 3.25
N ARG A 241 12.61 15.93 2.17
CA ARG A 241 13.15 15.78 0.81
C ARG A 241 14.43 16.61 0.61
N THR A 242 14.44 17.87 1.08
CA THR A 242 15.62 18.71 0.99
C THR A 242 16.80 18.15 1.80
N LYS A 243 16.57 17.56 2.97
CA LYS A 243 17.63 16.87 3.75
C LYS A 243 18.22 15.70 2.98
N LYS A 244 17.36 14.84 2.40
CA LYS A 244 17.81 13.70 1.57
C LYS A 244 18.62 14.15 0.34
N GLU A 245 18.22 15.24 -0.31
CA GLU A 245 18.92 15.79 -1.49
C GLU A 245 20.23 16.51 -1.14
N THR A 246 20.36 17.05 0.08
CA THR A 246 21.55 17.80 0.53
C THR A 246 22.53 16.99 1.38
N GLY A 247 22.23 15.72 1.67
CA GLY A 247 23.11 14.82 2.42
C GLY A 247 23.38 15.24 3.87
N LYS A 248 22.48 16.04 4.46
CA LYS A 248 22.53 16.47 5.86
C LYS A 248 21.45 15.80 6.69
#